data_AF-A0A2N0PDS2-F1
#
_entry.id   AF-A0A2N0PDS2-F1
#
_cell.length_a   1.000
_cell.length_b   1.000
_cell.length_c   1.000
_cell.angle_alpha   90.00
_cell.angle_beta   90.00
_cell.angle_gamma   90.00
#
_symmetry.space_group_name_H-M   'P 1'
#
loop_
_entity.id
_entity.type
_entity.pdbx_description
1 polymer ?
#
loop_
_entity_poly.entity_id
_entity_poly.type
_entity_poly.pdbx_seq_one_letter_code
_entity_poly.pdbx_strand_id
1 'polypeptide(L)'
;MEFVVIAKNCPNIERLSINTYFKNLGGVKEIILNCNKLRKLEIFINFEDDDGDDHEREIICDEILNYLLNYSSRNFDEFAFDQDWRFSVNNLKNFLKVGEKYYDEGVIDKDTRSLYGVNDF
;
A
#
# COMPACT_ATOMS: atom_id res chain seq x y z
N MET A 1 10.14 14.46 -4.85
CA MET A 1 10.39 15.53 -3.86
C MET A 1 9.18 15.82 -2.96
N GLU A 2 7.95 15.53 -3.39
CA GLU A 2 6.72 15.88 -2.66
C GLU A 2 6.45 15.04 -1.40
N PHE A 3 6.68 13.72 -1.45
CA PHE A 3 6.39 12.81 -0.32
C PHE A 3 7.16 13.15 0.97
N VAL A 4 8.44 13.48 0.87
CA VAL A 4 9.29 13.85 2.03
C VAL A 4 8.73 15.11 2.71
N VAL A 5 8.23 16.07 1.93
CA VAL A 5 7.69 17.32 2.46
C VAL A 5 6.38 17.06 3.20
N ILE A 6 5.49 16.25 2.63
CA ILE A 6 4.25 15.83 3.29
C ILE A 6 4.57 15.09 4.59
N ALA A 7 5.45 14.09 4.53
CA ALA A 7 5.85 13.29 5.69
C ALA A 7 6.37 14.14 6.86
N LYS A 8 7.19 15.16 6.56
CA LYS A 8 7.75 16.07 7.57
C LYS A 8 6.73 17.03 8.16
N ASN A 9 5.83 17.56 7.34
CA ASN A 9 4.89 18.60 7.75
C ASN A 9 3.57 18.06 8.30
N CYS A 10 3.22 16.81 7.95
CA CYS A 10 1.94 16.20 8.26
C CYS A 10 2.06 14.89 9.08
N PRO A 11 2.86 14.80 10.15
CA PRO A 11 3.09 13.53 10.88
C PRO A 11 1.82 12.96 11.55
N ASN A 12 0.81 13.79 11.74
CA ASN A 12 -0.48 13.43 12.35
C ASN A 12 -1.59 13.16 11.32
N ILE A 13 -1.29 13.13 10.02
CA ILE A 13 -2.29 12.85 8.99
C ILE A 13 -2.89 11.46 9.18
N GLU A 14 -4.22 11.38 9.15
CA GLU A 14 -4.94 10.11 9.33
C GLU A 14 -5.39 9.49 8.00
N ARG A 15 -5.64 10.32 7.00
CA ARG A 15 -6.11 9.88 5.68
C ARG A 15 -5.39 10.67 4.61
N LEU A 16 -4.81 9.98 3.65
CA LEU A 16 -4.08 10.60 2.56
C LEU A 16 -4.42 9.89 1.25
N SER A 17 -4.82 10.68 0.26
CA SER A 17 -5.02 10.24 -1.11
C SER A 17 -4.03 11.00 -1.98
N ILE A 18 -3.24 10.30 -2.79
CA ILE A 18 -2.14 10.87 -3.56
C ILE A 18 -2.31 10.46 -5.01
N ASN A 19 -2.19 11.43 -5.90
CA ASN A 19 -1.98 11.18 -7.32
C ASN A 19 -0.49 11.40 -7.62
N THR A 20 0.19 10.39 -8.17
CA THR A 20 1.64 10.43 -8.40
C THR A 20 2.03 9.67 -9.65
N TYR A 21 3.19 10.00 -10.22
CA TYR A 21 3.81 9.18 -11.26
C TYR A 21 4.51 7.95 -10.66
N PHE A 22 4.56 6.86 -11.42
CA PHE A 22 5.21 5.61 -11.02
C PHE A 22 6.65 5.83 -10.52
N LYS A 23 7.44 6.64 -11.24
CA LYS A 23 8.83 6.97 -10.88
C LYS A 23 9.01 7.58 -9.48
N ASN A 24 7.94 8.10 -8.89
CA ASN A 24 7.96 8.73 -7.58
C ASN A 24 7.48 7.80 -6.45
N LEU A 25 7.03 6.57 -6.74
CA LEU A 25 6.49 5.64 -5.73
C LEU A 25 7.48 5.29 -4.63
N GLY A 26 8.78 5.32 -4.89
CA GLY A 26 9.80 5.14 -3.84
C GLY A 26 9.66 6.14 -2.68
N GLY A 27 9.07 7.31 -2.93
CA GLY A 27 8.78 8.32 -1.91
C GLY A 27 7.67 7.92 -0.93
N VAL A 28 6.80 6.96 -1.27
CA VAL A 28 5.69 6.50 -0.41
C VAL A 28 6.20 5.93 0.92
N LYS A 29 7.40 5.33 0.91
CA LYS A 29 8.08 4.85 2.12
C LYS A 29 8.16 5.93 3.20
N GLU A 30 8.42 7.18 2.82
CA GLU A 30 8.54 8.30 3.75
C GLU A 30 7.21 8.65 4.42
N ILE A 31 6.10 8.51 3.70
CA ILE A 31 4.75 8.67 4.27
C ILE A 31 4.51 7.58 5.30
N ILE A 32 4.71 6.31 4.91
CA ILE A 32 4.44 5.15 5.77
C ILE A 32 5.29 5.21 7.06
N LEU A 33 6.56 5.61 6.96
CA LEU A 33 7.48 5.69 8.10
C LEU A 33 7.19 6.85 9.08
N ASN A 34 6.77 8.01 8.58
CA ASN A 34 6.74 9.23 9.38
C ASN A 34 5.32 9.67 9.76
N CYS A 35 4.29 9.20 9.07
CA CYS A 35 2.90 9.53 9.36
C CYS A 35 2.28 8.47 10.28
N ASN A 36 2.69 8.44 11.55
CA ASN A 36 2.34 7.37 12.50
C ASN A 36 0.86 7.29 12.89
N LYS A 37 0.06 8.29 12.53
CA LYS A 37 -1.40 8.29 12.70
C LYS A 37 -2.15 7.92 11.42
N LEU A 38 -1.44 7.60 10.35
CA LEU A 38 -2.04 7.25 9.07
C LEU A 38 -2.86 5.96 9.22
N ARG A 39 -4.16 6.08 8.91
CA ARG A 39 -5.15 5.03 8.93
C ARG A 39 -5.52 4.58 7.53
N LYS A 40 -5.58 5.53 6.59
CA LYS A 40 -5.94 5.27 5.19
C LYS A 40 -4.94 5.89 4.23
N LEU A 41 -4.42 5.07 3.31
CA LEU A 41 -3.61 5.52 2.19
C LEU A 41 -4.22 5.04 0.88
N GLU A 42 -4.51 5.98 0.00
CA GLU A 42 -4.96 5.73 -1.36
C GLU A 42 -3.95 6.35 -2.33
N ILE A 43 -3.54 5.59 -3.34
CA ILE A 43 -2.55 6.06 -4.32
C ILE A 43 -3.03 5.74 -5.73
N PHE A 44 -3.15 6.80 -6.52
CA PHE A 44 -3.42 6.75 -7.95
C PHE A 44 -2.10 6.92 -8.70
N ILE A 45 -1.78 5.96 -9.57
CA ILE A 45 -0.54 5.98 -10.36
C ILE A 45 -0.85 6.51 -11.75
N ASN A 46 -0.20 7.60 -12.14
CA ASN A 46 -0.12 7.98 -13.54
C ASN A 46 1.14 7.39 -14.16
N PHE A 47 1.02 6.98 -15.41
CA PHE A 47 2.16 6.75 -16.29
C PHE A 47 2.48 8.03 -17.04
N GLU A 48 3.74 8.19 -17.42
CA GLU A 48 4.08 9.23 -18.39
C GLU A 48 3.62 8.73 -19.76
N ASP A 49 3.08 9.61 -20.59
CA ASP A 49 2.75 9.26 -21.98
C ASP A 49 4.07 8.92 -22.69
N ASP A 50 4.46 7.65 -22.73
CA ASP A 50 5.59 7.18 -23.53
C ASP A 50 5.09 6.85 -24.94
N ASP A 51 5.93 7.10 -25.95
CA ASP A 51 5.61 7.13 -27.38
C ASP A 51 5.30 5.73 -27.97
N GLY A 52 4.31 5.03 -27.43
CA GLY A 52 3.69 3.85 -28.03
C GLY A 52 4.40 2.52 -27.80
N ASP A 53 5.27 2.40 -26.80
CA ASP A 53 5.87 1.11 -26.44
C ASP A 53 5.16 0.48 -25.23
N ASP A 54 4.67 -0.75 -25.41
CA ASP A 54 3.87 -1.53 -24.45
C ASP A 54 4.65 -1.93 -23.16
N HIS A 55 5.83 -1.33 -22.94
CA HIS A 55 6.71 -1.54 -21.78
C HIS A 55 6.07 -1.16 -20.44
N GLU A 56 5.00 -0.37 -20.45
CA GLU A 56 4.16 -0.07 -19.27
C GLU A 56 3.55 -1.35 -18.64
N ARG A 57 3.51 -2.47 -19.37
CA ARG A 57 2.92 -3.74 -18.90
C ARG A 57 3.80 -4.59 -17.99
N GLU A 58 5.05 -4.22 -17.73
CA GLU A 58 5.98 -5.06 -16.93
C GLU A 58 6.26 -4.52 -15.53
N ILE A 59 5.64 -3.40 -15.15
CA ILE A 59 5.96 -2.71 -13.90
C ILE A 59 5.31 -3.40 -12.70
N ILE A 60 6.12 -3.88 -11.75
CA ILE A 60 5.69 -4.59 -10.54
C ILE A 60 5.89 -3.68 -9.30
N CYS A 61 4.81 -3.41 -8.56
CA CYS A 61 4.74 -2.50 -7.40
C CYS A 61 5.05 -3.17 -6.05
N ASP A 62 5.81 -4.26 -6.08
CA ASP A 62 6.11 -5.13 -4.94
C ASP A 62 6.74 -4.42 -3.74
N GLU A 63 7.49 -3.34 -3.98
CA GLU A 63 8.11 -2.55 -2.91
C GLU A 63 7.09 -1.91 -1.97
N ILE A 64 5.92 -1.52 -2.48
CA ILE A 64 4.90 -0.85 -1.66
C ILE A 64 4.32 -1.81 -0.61
N LEU A 65 4.07 -3.07 -1.00
CA LEU A 65 3.65 -4.11 -0.05
C LEU A 65 4.71 -4.33 1.03
N ASN A 66 5.99 -4.35 0.65
CA ASN A 66 7.09 -4.48 1.62
C ASN A 66 7.15 -3.29 2.58
N TYR A 67 6.91 -2.06 2.11
CA TYR A 67 6.86 -0.89 3.00
C TYR A 67 5.70 -0.97 3.99
N LEU A 68 4.52 -1.35 3.51
CA LEU A 68 3.34 -1.54 4.37
C LEU A 68 3.59 -2.62 5.43
N LEU A 69 4.16 -3.77 5.07
CA LEU A 69 4.44 -4.85 6.02
C LEU A 69 5.45 -4.47 7.11
N ASN A 70 6.51 -3.75 6.73
CA ASN A 70 7.63 -3.52 7.63
C ASN A 70 7.53 -2.21 8.43
N TYR A 71 6.75 -1.24 7.92
CA TYR A 71 6.79 0.13 8.43
C TYR A 71 5.43 0.73 8.76
N SER A 72 4.31 0.10 8.39
CA SER A 72 2.99 0.68 8.69
C SER A 72 2.73 0.78 10.20
N SER A 73 1.95 1.80 10.58
CA SER A 73 1.49 1.95 11.95
C SER A 73 0.48 0.85 12.31
N ARG A 74 0.37 0.51 13.60
CA ARG A 74 -0.66 -0.45 14.07
C ARG A 74 -2.10 0.00 13.82
N ASN A 75 -2.31 1.28 13.56
CA ASN A 75 -3.64 1.87 13.33
C ASN A 75 -3.92 2.04 11.83
N PHE A 76 -3.10 1.44 10.96
CA PHE A 76 -3.27 1.49 9.53
C PHE A 76 -4.37 0.51 9.10
N ASP A 77 -5.55 1.05 8.82
CA ASP A 77 -6.79 0.31 8.61
C ASP A 77 -7.01 -0.05 7.13
N GLU A 78 -6.60 0.83 6.20
CA GLU A 78 -6.97 0.72 4.79
C GLU A 78 -5.85 1.15 3.83
N PHE A 79 -5.50 0.28 2.88
CA PHE A 79 -4.72 0.61 1.69
C PHE A 79 -5.57 0.36 0.45
N ALA A 80 -5.72 1.38 -0.39
CA ALA A 80 -6.49 1.32 -1.63
C ALA A 80 -5.60 1.69 -2.83
N PHE A 81 -5.83 0.99 -3.94
CA PHE A 81 -5.08 1.14 -5.18
C PHE A 81 -6.01 0.90 -6.39
N ASP A 82 -5.67 1.48 -7.54
CA ASP A 82 -6.47 1.37 -8.77
C ASP A 82 -6.04 0.19 -9.67
N GLN A 83 -6.65 0.07 -10.85
CA GLN A 83 -6.39 -1.03 -11.79
C GLN A 83 -4.96 -1.08 -12.35
N ASP A 84 -4.18 -0.03 -12.17
CA ASP A 84 -2.85 0.11 -12.76
C ASP A 84 -1.77 -0.54 -11.90
N TRP A 85 -2.13 -1.00 -10.71
CA TRP A 85 -1.25 -1.71 -9.80
C TRP A 85 -1.09 -3.17 -10.17
N ARG A 86 0.16 -3.61 -10.29
CA ARG A 86 0.52 -5.02 -10.48
C ARG A 86 1.47 -5.45 -9.37
N PHE A 87 1.19 -6.59 -8.78
CA PHE A 87 2.04 -7.21 -7.77
C PHE A 87 2.41 -8.61 -8.23
N SER A 88 3.61 -9.06 -7.89
CA SER A 88 3.95 -10.47 -8.06
C SER A 88 3.07 -11.31 -7.15
N VAL A 89 2.61 -12.46 -7.66
CA VAL A 89 1.75 -13.39 -6.89
C VAL A 89 2.42 -13.80 -5.57
N ASN A 90 3.74 -13.97 -5.57
CA ASN A 90 4.49 -14.36 -4.38
C ASN A 90 4.49 -13.25 -3.32
N ASN A 91 4.68 -11.99 -3.72
CA ASN A 91 4.69 -10.88 -2.77
C ASN A 91 3.29 -10.58 -2.24
N LEU A 92 2.27 -10.64 -3.11
CA LEU A 92 0.87 -10.53 -2.66
C LEU A 92 0.52 -11.64 -1.66
N LYS A 93 0.94 -12.90 -1.91
CA LYS A 93 0.76 -13.99 -0.94
C LYS A 93 1.46 -13.73 0.39
N ASN A 94 2.70 -13.24 0.35
CA ASN A 94 3.44 -12.90 1.57
C ASN A 94 2.76 -11.78 2.35
N PHE A 95 2.24 -10.77 1.64
CA PHE A 95 1.50 -9.67 2.23
C PHE A 95 0.24 -10.14 2.96
N LEU A 96 -0.56 -10.99 2.32
CA LEU A 96 -1.80 -11.51 2.89
C LEU A 96 -1.57 -12.48 4.07
N LYS A 97 -0.52 -13.31 4.01
CA LYS A 97 -0.14 -14.22 5.13
C LYS A 97 0.22 -13.48 6.41
N VAL A 98 0.81 -12.29 6.31
CA VAL A 98 1.09 -11.49 7.50
C VAL A 98 -0.21 -11.02 8.14
N GLY A 99 -1.22 -10.69 7.33
CA GLY A 99 -2.59 -10.49 7.80
C GLY A 99 -3.05 -11.69 8.64
N GLU A 100 -3.02 -12.90 8.07
CA GLU A 100 -3.36 -14.18 8.73
C GLU A 100 -2.67 -14.37 10.08
N LYS A 101 -1.37 -14.06 10.16
CA LYS A 101 -0.61 -14.16 11.42
C LYS A 101 -1.16 -13.23 12.51
N TYR A 102 -1.56 -12.00 12.17
CA TYR A 102 -2.17 -11.08 13.14
C TYR A 102 -3.57 -11.54 13.58
N TYR A 103 -4.30 -12.30 12.76
CA TYR A 103 -5.54 -12.98 13.19
C TYR A 103 -5.24 -14.09 14.19
N ASP A 104 -4.27 -14.96 13.91
CA ASP A 104 -3.89 -16.07 14.80
C ASP A 104 -3.36 -15.59 16.15
N GLU A 105 -2.70 -14.42 16.17
CA GLU A 105 -2.23 -13.76 17.41
C GLU A 105 -3.36 -13.00 18.15
N GLY A 106 -4.60 -13.00 17.63
CA GLY A 106 -5.76 -12.37 18.26
C GLY A 106 -5.76 -10.84 18.18
N VAL A 107 -5.01 -10.26 17.24
CA VAL A 107 -4.88 -8.80 17.04
C VAL A 107 -6.02 -8.25 16.18
N ILE A 108 -6.57 -9.05 15.25
CA ILE A 108 -7.72 -8.70 14.41
C ILE A 108 -8.90 -9.61 14.76
N ASP A 109 -10.08 -9.02 14.98
CA ASP A 109 -11.26 -9.73 15.44
C ASP A 109 -11.91 -10.60 14.32
N LYS A 110 -12.60 -11.65 14.76
CA LYS A 110 -13.19 -12.71 13.94
C LYS A 110 -14.29 -12.24 12.99
N ASP A 111 -14.95 -11.11 13.28
CA ASP A 111 -16.03 -10.55 12.46
C ASP A 111 -15.50 -9.91 11.16
N THR A 112 -14.20 -9.56 11.13
CA THR A 112 -13.49 -9.04 9.96
C THR A 112 -13.24 -10.12 8.88
N ARG A 113 -13.43 -11.41 9.22
CA ARG A 113 -13.28 -12.57 8.31
C ARG A 113 -14.22 -12.52 7.10
N SER A 114 -15.37 -11.85 7.24
CA SER A 114 -16.37 -11.69 6.18
C SER A 114 -15.92 -10.77 5.03
N LEU A 115 -14.95 -9.89 5.27
CA LEU A 115 -14.48 -8.90 4.29
C LEU A 115 -13.40 -9.45 3.35
N TYR A 116 -12.70 -10.52 3.73
CA TYR A 116 -11.59 -11.08 2.94
C TYR A 116 -11.96 -12.27 2.04
N GLY A 117 -13.24 -12.63 1.95
CA GLY A 117 -13.76 -13.44 0.84
C GLY A 117 -13.00 -14.74 0.57
N VAL A 118 -12.48 -15.43 1.59
CA VAL A 118 -12.05 -16.81 1.45
C VAL A 118 -13.31 -17.65 1.55
N ASN A 119 -14.02 -17.77 0.43
CA ASN A 119 -15.03 -18.82 0.28
C ASN A 119 -14.29 -20.16 0.39
N ASP A 120 -14.64 -20.92 1.42
CA ASP A 120 -14.15 -22.27 1.66
C ASP A 120 -14.41 -23.15 0.42
N PHE A 121 -13.33 -23.62 -0.21
CA PHE A 121 -13.30 -24.79 -1.10
C PHE A 121 -12.15 -25.70 -0.69
#